data_AF-A0A372DN82-F1
#
_entry.id   AF-A0A372DN82-F1
#
_cell.length_a   1.000
_cell.length_b   1.000
_cell.length_c   1.000
_cell.angle_alpha   90.00
_cell.angle_beta   90.00
_cell.angle_gamma   90.00
#
_symmetry.space_group_name_H-M   'P 1'
#
loop_
_entity.id
_entity.type
_entity.pdbx_description
1 polymer ?
#
loop_
_entity_poly.entity_id
_entity_poly.type
_entity_poly.pdbx_seq_one_letter_code
_entity_poly.pdbx_strand_id
1 'polypeptide(L)' 'MLRTTLLAILAAALAGGCATADTRGWSGSGATPFDQAQATCTAEAAPRPAGTAREAAFEACMAGHGWHRPGAVPAP' A
#
# COMPACT_ATOMS: atom_id res chain seq x y z
N MET A 1 31.47 32.74 -6.70
CA MET A 1 30.21 32.69 -7.47
C MET A 1 29.77 31.28 -7.84
N LEU A 2 30.66 30.28 -7.96
CA LEU A 2 30.31 28.88 -8.29
C LEU A 2 29.57 28.10 -7.18
N ARG A 3 29.70 28.51 -5.92
CA ARG A 3 29.09 27.85 -4.75
C ARG A 3 27.59 28.14 -4.59
N THR A 4 27.14 29.32 -5.02
CA THR A 4 25.76 29.76 -4.87
C THR A 4 24.82 29.07 -5.86
N THR A 5 25.32 28.71 -7.04
CA THR A 5 24.56 28.02 -8.09
C THR A 5 24.26 26.56 -7.74
N LEU A 6 25.19 25.90 -7.02
CA LEU A 6 25.04 24.50 -6.61
C LEU A 6 23.91 24.28 -5.60
N LEU A 7 23.67 25.27 -4.72
CA LEU A 7 22.60 25.20 -3.71
C LEU A 7 21.19 25.33 -4.31
N ALA A 8 21.06 26.01 -5.45
CA ALA A 8 19.78 26.18 -6.13
C ALA A 8 19.29 24.88 -6.81
N ILE A 9 20.22 24.03 -7.26
CA ILE A 9 19.88 22.77 -7.94
C ILE A 9 19.42 21.70 -6.94
N LEU A 10 19.97 21.70 -5.72
CA LEU A 10 19.60 20.72 -4.68
C LEU A 10 18.18 20.94 -4.13
N ALA A 11 17.69 22.18 -4.12
CA ALA A 11 16.38 22.51 -3.57
C ALA A 11 15.20 22.05 -4.45
N ALA A 12 15.42 21.85 -5.76
CA ALA A 12 14.36 21.47 -6.70
C ALA A 12 14.03 19.96 -6.70
N ALA A 13 14.84 19.12 -6.06
CA ALA A 13 14.66 17.66 -6.07
C ALA A 13 13.61 17.13 -5.05
N LEU A 14 13.04 18.01 -4.22
CA LEU A 14 12.04 17.64 -3.20
C LEU A 14 10.59 17.83 -3.66
N ALA A 15 10.36 18.18 -4.94
CA ALA A 15 9.03 18.23 -5.52
C ALA A 15 8.48 16.81 -5.71
N GLY A 16 7.88 16.29 -4.64
CA GLY A 16 6.75 15.37 -4.65
C GLY A 16 6.82 14.27 -5.70
N GLY A 17 7.52 13.19 -5.36
CA GLY A 17 7.15 11.89 -5.90
C GLY A 17 5.72 11.57 -5.45
N CYS A 18 4.72 12.07 -6.18
CA CYS A 18 3.41 11.44 -6.25
C CYS A 18 3.62 10.11 -6.96
N ALA A 19 4.29 9.16 -6.28
CA ALA A 19 4.15 7.77 -6.60
C ALA A 19 2.67 7.50 -6.34
N THR A 20 1.88 7.52 -7.41
CA THR A 20 0.55 6.94 -7.40
C THR A 20 0.80 5.48 -7.11
N ALA A 21 0.88 5.11 -5.82
CA ALA A 21 0.98 3.73 -5.42
C ALA A 21 -0.18 3.03 -6.13
N ASP A 22 0.14 2.10 -7.02
CA ASP A 22 -0.89 1.29 -7.67
C ASP A 22 -1.46 0.38 -6.58
N THR A 23 -2.46 0.91 -5.90
CA THR A 23 -3.14 0.22 -4.80
C THR A 23 -4.12 -0.82 -5.34
N ARG A 24 -4.16 -1.11 -6.66
CA ARG A 24 -4.98 -2.17 -7.26
C ARG A 24 -6.44 -2.15 -6.81
N GLY A 25 -7.03 -0.97 -6.77
CA GLY A 25 -8.42 -0.75 -6.36
C GLY A 25 -8.65 -0.68 -4.84
N TRP A 26 -7.58 -0.74 -4.04
CA TRP A 26 -7.64 -0.50 -2.60
C TRP A 26 -7.50 1.00 -2.28
N SER A 27 -8.16 1.43 -1.23
CA SER A 27 -8.08 2.79 -0.70
C SER A 27 -7.92 2.75 0.83
N GLY A 28 -7.16 3.70 1.37
CA GLY A 28 -6.86 3.76 2.80
C GLY A 28 -6.14 5.04 3.15
N SER A 29 -6.73 5.88 4.00
CA SER A 29 -6.10 7.11 4.51
C SER A 29 -5.32 6.81 5.78
N GLY A 30 -4.02 7.12 5.80
CA GLY A 30 -3.15 6.80 6.95
C GLY A 30 -2.92 5.30 7.16
N ALA A 31 -3.21 4.49 6.13
CA ALA A 31 -2.97 3.06 6.13
C ALA A 31 -1.47 2.73 6.16
N THR A 32 -1.15 1.51 6.56
CA THR A 32 0.20 0.95 6.38
C THR A 32 0.58 1.01 4.88
N PRO A 33 1.83 1.30 4.48
CA PRO A 33 2.23 1.31 3.07
C PRO A 33 1.72 0.07 2.31
N PHE A 34 1.11 0.27 1.13
CA PHE A 34 0.34 -0.77 0.44
C PHE A 34 1.14 -2.06 0.22
N ASP A 35 2.37 -1.94 -0.31
CA ASP A 35 3.22 -3.10 -0.58
C ASP A 35 3.60 -3.86 0.69
N GLN A 36 3.79 -3.14 1.80
CA GLN A 36 4.08 -3.74 3.10
C GLN A 36 2.86 -4.52 3.63
N ALA A 37 1.68 -3.89 3.62
CA ALA A 37 0.44 -4.54 4.03
C ALA A 37 0.15 -5.76 3.16
N GLN A 38 0.29 -5.64 1.84
CA GLN A 38 0.08 -6.73 0.91
C GLN A 38 1.02 -7.90 1.16
N ALA A 39 2.33 -7.65 1.32
CA ALA A 39 3.30 -8.72 1.54
C ALA A 39 2.98 -9.50 2.82
N THR A 40 2.68 -8.78 3.90
CA THR A 40 2.24 -9.37 5.18
C THR A 40 0.97 -10.20 4.99
N CYS A 41 -0.08 -9.61 4.40
CA CYS A 41 -1.38 -10.28 4.25
C CYS A 41 -1.34 -11.47 3.29
N THR A 42 -0.46 -11.44 2.28
CA THR A 42 -0.24 -12.60 1.40
C THR A 42 0.37 -13.76 2.18
N ALA A 43 1.35 -13.50 3.03
CA ALA A 43 1.98 -14.51 3.88
C ALA A 43 0.99 -15.08 4.92
N GLU A 44 0.17 -14.24 5.55
CA GLU A 44 -0.86 -14.70 6.48
C GLU A 44 -1.96 -15.52 5.81
N ALA A 45 -2.34 -15.19 4.59
CA ALA A 45 -3.38 -15.91 3.85
C ALA A 45 -2.88 -17.26 3.28
N ALA A 46 -1.57 -17.40 3.03
CA ALA A 46 -0.97 -18.57 2.38
C ALA A 46 -1.35 -19.95 2.99
N PRO A 47 -1.46 -20.13 4.32
CA PRO A 47 -1.82 -21.41 4.91
C PRO A 47 -3.27 -21.85 4.64
N ARG A 48 -4.14 -20.93 4.21
CA ARG A 48 -5.57 -21.21 4.00
C ARG A 48 -5.80 -21.88 2.64
N PRO A 49 -6.83 -22.73 2.48
CA PRO A 49 -7.19 -23.30 1.19
C PRO A 49 -7.37 -22.23 0.11
N ALA A 50 -6.90 -22.49 -1.10
CA ALA A 50 -7.09 -21.58 -2.23
C ALA A 50 -8.59 -21.34 -2.50
N GLY A 51 -8.90 -20.21 -3.13
CA GLY A 51 -10.27 -19.74 -3.34
C GLY A 51 -10.74 -18.81 -2.22
N THR A 52 -12.03 -18.85 -1.93
CA THR A 52 -12.72 -17.85 -1.08
C THR A 52 -12.14 -17.75 0.34
N ALA A 53 -11.70 -18.86 0.93
CA ALA A 53 -11.14 -18.85 2.28
C ALA A 53 -9.81 -18.08 2.37
N ARG A 54 -8.94 -18.20 1.36
CA ARG A 54 -7.69 -17.44 1.29
C ARG A 54 -7.95 -15.98 0.94
N GLU A 55 -8.89 -15.72 0.03
CA GLU A 55 -9.25 -14.34 -0.34
C GLU A 55 -9.86 -13.56 0.82
N ALA A 56 -10.88 -14.10 1.50
CA ALA A 56 -11.51 -13.44 2.65
C ALA A 56 -10.51 -13.13 3.77
N ALA A 57 -9.54 -14.01 3.99
CA ALA A 57 -8.48 -13.80 4.95
C ALA A 57 -7.48 -12.72 4.55
N PHE A 58 -7.09 -12.67 3.28
CA PHE A 58 -6.26 -11.61 2.75
C PHE A 58 -6.96 -10.26 2.93
N GLU A 59 -8.26 -10.19 2.62
CA GLU A 59 -9.05 -8.97 2.74
C GLU A 59 -9.24 -8.53 4.19
N ALA A 60 -9.49 -9.46 5.11
CA ALA A 60 -9.57 -9.17 6.54
C ALA A 60 -8.25 -8.58 7.07
N CYS A 61 -7.11 -9.14 6.66
CA CYS A 61 -5.80 -8.61 7.02
C CYS A 61 -5.58 -7.21 6.44
N MET A 62 -5.89 -7.01 5.16
CA MET A 62 -5.76 -5.69 4.51
C MET A 62 -6.62 -4.63 5.22
N ALA A 63 -7.84 -4.97 5.62
CA ALA A 63 -8.71 -4.10 6.43
C ALA A 63 -8.07 -3.74 7.78
N GLY A 64 -7.42 -4.69 8.46
CA GLY A 64 -6.65 -4.44 9.67
C GLY A 64 -5.48 -3.46 9.48
N HIS A 65 -4.93 -3.37 8.26
CA HIS A 65 -3.91 -2.40 7.88
C HIS A 65 -4.46 -1.05 7.39
N GLY A 66 -5.79 -0.86 7.42
CA GLY A 66 -6.48 0.35 7.00
C GLY A 66 -6.87 0.40 5.52
N TRP A 67 -6.76 -0.73 4.81
CA TRP A 67 -7.09 -0.82 3.38
C TRP A 67 -8.49 -1.37 3.15
N HIS A 68 -9.22 -0.75 2.23
CA HIS A 68 -10.58 -1.15 1.85
C HIS A 68 -10.68 -1.22 0.32
N ARG A 69 -11.44 -2.17 -0.23
CA ARG A 69 -11.77 -2.20 -1.66
C ARG A 69 -13.27 -2.48 -1.88
N PRO A 70 -13.90 -1.89 -2.92
CA PRO A 70 -15.25 -2.28 -3.30
C PRO A 70 -15.31 -3.76 -3.67
N GLY A 71 -16.35 -4.46 -3.19
CA GLY A 71 -16.56 -5.87 -3.49
C GLY A 71 -15.71 -6.84 -2.66
N ALA A 72 -15.03 -6.36 -1.62
CA ALA A 72 -14.36 -7.27 -0.67
C ALA A 72 -15.38 -8.18 0.03
N VAL A 73 -15.06 -9.47 0.14
CA VAL A 73 -15.81 -10.43 0.93
C VAL A 73 -15.66 -10.02 2.40
N PRO A 74 -16.73 -9.59 3.07
CA PRO A 74 -16.63 -9.23 4.48
C PRO A 74 -16.18 -10.46 5.28
N ALA A 75 -15.21 -10.25 6.19
CA ALA A 75 -14.85 -11.27 7.16
C ALA A 75 -16.12 -11.68 7.94
N PRO A 76 -16.36 -12.98 8.17
CA PRO A 76 -17.50 -13.44 8.98
C PRO A 76 -17.40 -12.98 10.44
#